data_AF-A0A2N6D4F7-F1
#
_entry.id   AF-A0A2N6D4F7-F1
#
_cell.length_a   1.000
_cell.length_b   1.000
_cell.length_c   1.000
_cell.angle_alpha   90.00
_cell.angle_beta   90.00
_cell.angle_gamma   90.00
#
_symmetry.space_group_name_H-M   'P 1'
#
loop_
_entity.id
_entity.type
_entity.pdbx_description
1 polymer ?
#
loop_
_entity_poly.entity_id
_entity_poly.type
_entity_poly.pdbx_seq_one_letter_code
_entity_poly.pdbx_strand_id
1 'polypeptide(L)'
;MKIAFCTTDMKTVNQHFGRADKVAIFDIDDKEYSLAEVREFIPIDPEKDHKVDTETKAQALKDCAILYVAEIGGPAAAHVIKNKIHTVKVTDPVEIEDVLNNLKETLAGSPAPWLKKAMLKTS
;
A
#
# COMPACT_ATOMS: atom_id res chain seq x y z
N MET A 1 2.41 11.07 -6.05
CA MET A 1 2.04 10.49 -4.72
C MET A 1 2.29 9.00 -4.78
N LYS A 2 2.74 8.36 -3.70
CA LYS A 2 3.03 6.91 -3.70
C LYS A 2 1.89 6.06 -3.14
N ILE A 3 1.62 4.92 -3.79
CA ILE A 3 0.62 3.92 -3.43
C ILE A 3 1.31 2.57 -3.25
N ALA A 4 1.06 1.91 -2.13
CA ALA A 4 1.60 0.60 -1.81
C ALA A 4 0.56 -0.51 -2.02
N PHE A 5 0.96 -1.64 -2.60
CA PHE A 5 0.13 -2.81 -2.83
C PHE A 5 0.80 -4.07 -2.28
N CYS A 6 0.11 -4.81 -1.41
CA CYS A 6 0.56 -6.13 -0.99
C CYS A 6 0.16 -7.17 -2.05
N THR A 7 1.16 -7.74 -2.74
CA THR A 7 0.98 -8.62 -3.90
C THR A 7 2.08 -9.68 -3.97
N THR A 8 1.77 -10.86 -4.51
CA THR A 8 2.75 -11.88 -4.89
C THR A 8 3.10 -11.88 -6.38
N ASP A 9 2.23 -11.34 -7.23
CA ASP A 9 2.28 -11.50 -8.68
C ASP A 9 2.47 -10.18 -9.43
N MET A 10 2.55 -9.05 -8.71
CA MET A 10 2.62 -7.69 -9.26
C MET A 10 1.41 -7.28 -10.09
N LYS A 11 0.33 -8.07 -10.06
CA LYS A 11 -0.88 -7.88 -10.86
C LYS A 11 -2.11 -7.69 -9.99
N THR A 12 -2.22 -8.42 -8.90
CA THR A 12 -3.40 -8.43 -8.03
C THR A 12 -3.05 -8.10 -6.59
N VAL A 13 -3.96 -7.43 -5.90
CA VAL A 13 -3.88 -7.22 -4.45
C VAL A 13 -4.40 -8.48 -3.75
N ASN A 14 -3.48 -9.34 -3.36
CA ASN A 14 -3.82 -10.70 -2.92
C ASN A 14 -3.12 -11.12 -1.61
N GLN A 15 -2.36 -10.23 -0.97
CA GLN A 15 -1.59 -10.57 0.22
C GLN A 15 -2.08 -9.95 1.51
N HIS A 16 -1.90 -10.73 2.58
CA HIS A 16 -1.99 -10.26 3.95
C HIS A 16 -0.76 -9.41 4.29
N PHE A 17 -0.93 -8.21 4.84
CA PHE A 17 0.16 -7.27 5.10
C PHE A 17 1.33 -7.88 5.90
N GLY A 18 1.02 -8.61 6.97
CA GLY A 18 2.03 -9.24 7.83
C GLY A 18 2.80 -10.40 7.17
N ARG A 19 2.28 -11.00 6.08
CA ARG A 19 2.92 -12.13 5.38
C ARG A 19 3.52 -11.74 4.04
N ALA A 20 3.09 -10.61 3.47
CA ALA A 20 3.63 -10.08 2.23
C ALA A 20 5.16 -9.94 2.35
N ASP A 21 5.87 -10.69 1.53
CA ASP A 21 7.32 -10.58 1.33
C ASP A 21 7.65 -9.49 0.30
N LYS A 22 6.67 -9.03 -0.48
CA LYS A 22 6.82 -7.94 -1.44
C LYS A 22 5.68 -6.93 -1.34
N VAL A 23 6.02 -5.67 -1.53
CA VAL A 23 5.07 -4.56 -1.64
C VAL A 23 5.43 -3.75 -2.88
N ALA A 24 4.52 -3.73 -3.84
CA ALA A 24 4.68 -2.92 -5.05
C ALA A 24 4.34 -1.46 -4.75
N ILE A 25 5.24 -0.54 -5.11
CA ILE A 25 5.06 0.89 -4.90
C ILE A 25 4.88 1.57 -6.25
N PHE A 26 3.76 2.23 -6.45
CA PHE A 26 3.46 3.00 -7.64
C PHE A 26 3.46 4.49 -7.32
N ASP A 27 4.05 5.28 -8.20
CA ASP A 27 3.80 6.71 -8.25
C ASP A 27 2.56 6.98 -9.11
N ILE A 28 1.70 7.86 -8.63
CA ILE A 28 0.47 8.28 -9.31
C ILE A 28 0.24 9.77 -9.18
N ASP A 29 -0.29 10.36 -10.26
CA ASP A 29 -0.89 11.70 -10.30
C ASP A 29 -2.28 11.68 -10.99
N ASP A 30 -2.79 12.85 -11.38
CA ASP A 30 -4.08 12.98 -12.05
C ASP A 30 -4.07 12.58 -13.54
N LYS A 31 -2.92 12.18 -14.09
CA LYS A 31 -2.72 11.89 -15.52
C LYS A 31 -2.19 10.49 -15.76
N GLU A 32 -1.23 10.04 -14.96
CA GLU A 32 -0.54 8.77 -15.15
C GLU A 32 -0.15 8.10 -13.83
N TYR A 33 0.29 6.85 -13.96
CA TYR A 33 0.90 6.08 -12.90
C TYR A 33 2.06 5.24 -13.46
N SER A 34 3.05 4.97 -12.62
CA SER A 34 4.17 4.09 -12.98
C SER A 34 4.66 3.31 -11.76
N LEU A 35 5.23 2.12 -11.99
CA LEU A 35 5.88 1.36 -10.95
C LEU A 35 7.17 2.10 -10.53
N ALA A 36 7.22 2.56 -9.29
CA ALA A 36 8.35 3.28 -8.73
C ALA A 36 9.42 2.32 -8.22
N GLU A 37 9.01 1.34 -7.41
CA GLU A 37 9.90 0.36 -6.80
C GLU A 37 9.11 -0.84 -6.25
N VAL A 38 9.81 -1.93 -5.96
CA VAL A 38 9.27 -3.06 -5.20
C VAL A 38 10.08 -3.17 -3.91
N ARG A 39 9.40 -3.08 -2.78
CA ARG A 39 10.03 -3.22 -1.46
C ARG A 39 9.85 -4.65 -0.98
N GLU A 40 10.98 -5.33 -0.80
CA GLU A 40 11.02 -6.69 -0.29
C GLU A 40 11.19 -6.69 1.23
N PHE A 41 10.53 -7.63 1.88
CA PHE A 41 10.51 -7.82 3.32
C PHE A 41 10.81 -9.29 3.61
N ILE A 42 11.51 -9.53 4.71
CA ILE A 42 11.86 -10.89 5.11
C ILE A 42 10.57 -11.63 5.49
N PRO A 43 10.24 -12.75 4.82
CA PRO A 43 9.12 -13.58 5.19
C PRO A 43 9.34 -14.09 6.61
N ILE A 44 8.26 -14.15 7.39
CA ILE A 44 8.36 -14.62 8.78
C ILE A 44 8.52 -16.13 8.75
N ASP A 45 9.61 -16.59 9.35
CA ASP A 45 9.86 -17.99 9.63
C ASP A 45 8.90 -18.45 10.75
N PRO A 46 7.97 -19.38 10.47
CA PRO A 46 7.03 -19.86 11.49
C PRO A 46 7.67 -20.77 12.55
N GLU A 47 8.89 -21.26 12.34
CA GLU A 47 9.59 -22.16 13.27
C GLU A 47 10.43 -21.40 14.31
N LYS A 48 10.83 -20.18 13.97
CA LYS A 48 11.50 -19.26 14.90
C LYS A 48 10.41 -18.33 15.40
N ASP A 49 10.18 -18.27 16.71
CA ASP A 49 9.17 -17.45 17.40
C ASP A 49 9.40 -15.92 17.20
N HIS A 50 9.48 -15.49 15.93
CA HIS A 50 9.67 -14.14 15.48
C HIS A 50 8.31 -13.50 15.39
N LYS A 51 8.09 -12.51 16.26
CA LYS A 51 6.97 -11.60 16.11
C LYS A 51 7.03 -10.95 14.73
N VAL A 52 5.89 -10.90 14.07
CA VAL A 52 5.68 -10.20 12.81
C VAL A 52 6.10 -8.73 13.02
N ASP A 53 7.26 -8.31 12.51
CA ASP A 53 7.75 -6.93 12.64
C ASP A 53 7.02 -5.99 11.67
N THR A 54 5.73 -5.83 11.94
CA THR A 54 4.83 -4.95 11.19
C THR A 54 5.13 -3.49 11.44
N GLU A 55 5.81 -3.13 12.53
CA GLU A 55 6.20 -1.74 12.80
C GLU A 55 7.32 -1.30 11.86
N THR A 56 8.41 -2.06 11.75
CA THR A 56 9.49 -1.76 10.79
C THR A 56 8.96 -1.77 9.36
N LYS A 57 8.09 -2.74 9.01
CA LYS A 57 7.45 -2.75 7.69
C LYS A 57 6.60 -1.52 7.43
N ALA A 58 5.78 -1.07 8.39
CA ALA A 58 4.98 0.15 8.24
C ALA A 58 5.85 1.41 8.14
N GLN A 59 6.94 1.49 8.90
CA GLN A 59 7.91 2.59 8.81
C GLN A 59 8.59 2.65 7.44
N ALA A 60 8.90 1.48 6.87
CA ALA A 60 9.46 1.38 5.52
C ALA A 60 8.47 1.85 4.44
N LEU A 61 7.18 2.03 4.73
CA LEU A 61 6.14 2.51 3.82
C LEU A 61 5.65 3.94 4.14
N LYS A 62 6.31 4.65 5.06
CA LYS A 62 5.85 5.97 5.56
C LYS A 62 5.78 7.09 4.52
N ASP A 63 6.37 6.89 3.35
CA ASP A 63 6.30 7.79 2.19
C ASP A 63 5.11 7.47 1.26
N CYS A 64 4.40 6.37 1.51
CA CYS A 64 3.18 6.00 0.79
C CYS A 64 1.97 6.67 1.43
N ALA A 65 1.06 7.18 0.60
CA ALA A 65 -0.18 7.79 1.09
C ALA A 65 -1.26 6.74 1.34
N ILE A 66 -1.29 5.67 0.53
CA ILE A 66 -2.29 4.61 0.60
C ILE A 66 -1.59 3.24 0.59
N LEU A 67 -2.14 2.29 1.34
CA LEU A 67 -1.76 0.88 1.32
C LEU A 67 -3.00 0.03 1.02
N TYR A 68 -2.95 -0.71 -0.09
CA TYR A 68 -3.93 -1.73 -0.45
C TYR A 68 -3.48 -3.12 0.01
N VAL A 69 -4.38 -3.83 0.69
CA VAL A 69 -4.13 -5.14 1.31
C VAL A 69 -5.33 -6.05 1.13
N ALA A 70 -5.11 -7.35 0.96
CA ALA A 70 -6.20 -8.32 1.03
C ALA A 70 -6.66 -8.50 2.49
N GLU A 71 -5.71 -8.50 3.43
CA GLU A 71 -6.00 -8.67 4.85
C GLU A 71 -4.92 -7.99 5.70
N ILE A 72 -5.32 -7.47 6.87
CA ILE A 72 -4.40 -6.86 7.83
C ILE A 72 -4.92 -7.03 9.26
N GLY A 73 -4.09 -7.59 10.14
CA GLY A 73 -4.42 -7.70 11.57
C GLY A 73 -4.44 -6.34 12.28
N GLY A 74 -5.25 -6.24 13.35
CA GLY A 74 -5.44 -5.01 14.12
C GLY A 74 -4.14 -4.31 14.57
N PRO A 75 -3.17 -5.00 15.18
CA PRO A 75 -1.88 -4.39 15.57
C PRO A 75 -1.12 -3.81 14.38
N ALA A 76 -1.08 -4.54 13.26
CA ALA A 76 -0.42 -4.11 12.04
C ALA A 76 -1.07 -2.85 11.45
N ALA A 77 -2.41 -2.82 11.40
CA ALA A 77 -3.16 -1.64 10.97
C ALA A 77 -2.86 -0.41 11.84
N ALA A 78 -2.71 -0.60 13.16
CA ALA A 78 -2.33 0.50 14.06
C ALA A 78 -0.95 1.08 13.71
N HIS A 79 0.04 0.24 13.37
CA HIS A 79 1.35 0.71 12.91
C HIS A 79 1.26 1.48 11.59
N VAL A 80 0.45 1.03 10.64
CA VAL A 80 0.23 1.70 9.35
C VAL A 80 -0.42 3.07 9.55
N ILE A 81 -1.48 3.16 10.37
CA ILE A 81 -2.17 4.41 10.70
C ILE A 81 -1.24 5.39 11.42
N LYS A 82 -0.39 4.91 12.35
CA LYS A 82 0.62 5.72 13.05
C LYS A 82 1.60 6.39 12.07
N ASN A 83 1.88 5.74 10.94
CA ASN A 83 2.71 6.28 9.85
C ASN A 83 1.94 7.15 8.85
N LYS A 84 0.67 7.50 9.14
CA LYS A 84 -0.19 8.36 8.31
C LYS A 84 -0.52 7.80 6.93
N ILE A 85 -0.55 6.47 6.82
CA ILE A 85 -0.89 5.75 5.60
C ILE A 85 -2.38 5.37 5.67
N HIS A 86 -3.15 5.71 4.64
CA HIS A 86 -4.54 5.29 4.52
C HIS A 86 -4.59 3.82 4.08
N THR A 87 -5.19 2.95 4.90
CA THR A 87 -5.27 1.52 4.58
C THR A 87 -6.60 1.21 3.91
N VAL A 88 -6.56 0.50 2.78
CA VAL A 88 -7.74 0.02 2.06
C VAL A 88 -7.67 -1.50 1.98
N LYS A 89 -8.67 -2.16 2.57
CA LYS A 89 -8.84 -3.61 2.47
C LYS A 89 -9.67 -3.93 1.23
N VAL A 90 -9.17 -4.82 0.37
CA VAL A 90 -9.94 -5.37 -0.76
C VAL A 90 -10.62 -6.68 -0.33
N THR A 91 -11.85 -6.89 -0.79
CA THR A 91 -12.66 -8.07 -0.39
C THR A 91 -12.36 -9.28 -1.26
N ASP A 92 -12.10 -9.06 -2.54
CA ASP A 92 -11.68 -10.05 -3.53
C ASP A 92 -10.33 -9.63 -4.12
N PRO A 93 -9.58 -10.54 -4.77
CA PRO A 93 -8.42 -10.16 -5.56
C PRO A 93 -8.83 -9.14 -6.63
N VAL A 94 -8.30 -7.92 -6.51
CA VAL A 94 -8.52 -6.83 -7.49
C VAL A 94 -7.22 -6.60 -8.25
N GLU A 95 -7.33 -6.33 -9.55
CA GLU A 95 -6.18 -5.94 -10.36
C GLU A 95 -5.64 -4.57 -9.91
N ILE A 96 -4.32 -4.48 -9.77
CA ILE A 96 -3.62 -3.26 -9.38
C ILE A 96 -3.90 -2.16 -10.41
N GLU A 97 -3.96 -2.50 -11.70
CA GLU A 97 -4.27 -1.56 -12.77
C GLU A 97 -5.69 -0.98 -12.63
N ASP A 98 -6.69 -1.79 -12.29
CA ASP A 98 -8.05 -1.30 -12.02
C ASP A 98 -8.09 -0.33 -10.84
N VAL A 99 -7.37 -0.66 -9.76
CA VAL A 99 -7.28 0.24 -8.60
C VAL A 99 -6.61 1.57 -8.99
N LEU A 100 -5.52 1.52 -9.76
CA LEU A 100 -4.79 2.71 -10.20
C LEU A 100 -5.62 3.57 -11.17
N ASN A 101 -6.35 2.95 -12.10
CA ASN A 101 -7.24 3.64 -13.03
C ASN A 101 -8.37 4.37 -12.29
N ASN A 102 -9.06 3.68 -11.39
CA ASN A 102 -10.12 4.28 -10.57
C ASN A 102 -9.57 5.42 -9.69
N LEU A 103 -8.39 5.24 -9.11
CA LEU A 103 -7.76 6.26 -8.29
C LEU A 103 -7.38 7.48 -9.15
N LYS A 104 -6.78 7.29 -10.32
CA LYS A 104 -6.43 8.35 -11.27
C LYS A 104 -7.66 9.17 -11.67
N GLU A 105 -8.77 8.52 -12.02
CA GLU A 105 -10.04 9.22 -12.33
C GLU A 105 -10.55 10.03 -11.14
N THR A 106 -10.46 9.48 -9.93
CA THR A 106 -10.80 10.19 -8.69
C THR A 106 -9.92 11.42 -8.47
N LEU A 107 -8.62 11.32 -8.79
CA LEU A 107 -7.66 12.42 -8.67
C LEU A 107 -7.92 13.53 -9.72
N ALA A 108 -8.28 13.15 -10.95
CA ALA A 108 -8.58 14.09 -12.02
C ALA A 108 -9.91 14.83 -11.84
N GLY A 109 -10.89 14.20 -11.19
CA GLY A 109 -12.22 14.78 -10.97
C GLY A 109 -12.29 15.68 -9.72
N SER A 110 -12.89 15.14 -8.66
CA SER A 110 -13.09 15.86 -7.40
C SER A 110 -12.52 15.06 -6.23
N PRO A 111 -11.18 14.99 -6.10
CA PRO A 111 -10.55 14.23 -5.03
C PRO A 111 -10.88 14.83 -3.67
N ALA A 112 -11.01 13.96 -2.67
CA ALA A 112 -11.19 14.37 -1.29
C ALA A 112 -10.05 15.33 -0.86
N PRO A 113 -10.30 16.28 0.07
CA PRO A 113 -9.30 17.28 0.46
C PRO A 113 -7.96 16.69 0.92
N TRP A 114 -7.98 15.52 1.54
CA TRP A 114 -6.77 14.83 2.00
C TRP A 114 -5.94 14.26 0.84
N LEU A 115 -6.57 13.79 -0.24
CA LEU A 115 -5.89 13.31 -1.45
C LEU A 115 -5.19 14.46 -2.16
N LYS A 116 -5.85 15.61 -2.31
CA LYS A 116 -5.23 16.84 -2.83
C LYS A 116 -3.97 17.20 -2.06
N LYS A 117 -4.04 17.14 -0.72
CA LYS A 117 -2.89 17.42 0.15
C LYS A 117 -1.78 16.38 0.02
N ALA A 118 -2.12 15.11 -0.20
CA ALA A 118 -1.16 14.03 -0.37
C ALA A 118 -0.39 14.14 -1.71
N MET A 119 -1.04 14.62 -2.78
CA MET A 119 -0.37 14.92 -4.06
C MET A 119 0.66 16.04 -3.92
N LEU A 120 0.34 17.10 -3.17
CA LEU A 120 1.23 18.26 -2.98
C LEU A 120 2.44 17.99 -2.07
N LYS A 121 2.42 16.91 -1.29
CA LYS A 121 3.55 16.52 -0.42
C LYS A 121 4.74 15.93 -1.16
N THR A 122 4.59 15.61 -2.44
CA THR A 122 5.64 15.03 -3.28
C THR A 122 6.38 16.10 -4.11
N SER A 123 6.22 17.38 -3.78
CA SER A 123 6.91 18.53 -4.41
C SER A 123 7.91 19.19 -3.48
#